data_AF-A0A936IRC5-F1
#
_entry.id   AF-A0A936IRC5-F1
#
_cell.length_a   1.000
_cell.length_b   1.000
_cell.length_c   1.000
_cell.angle_alpha   90.00
_cell.angle_beta   90.00
_cell.angle_gamma   90.00
#
_symmetry.space_group_name_H-M   'P 1'
#
loop_
_entity.id
_entity.type
_entity.pdbx_description
1 polymer ?
#
loop_
_entity_poly.entity_id
_entity_poly.type
_entity_poly.pdbx_seq_one_letter_code
_entity_poly.pdbx_strand_id
1 'polypeptide(L)'
;MRQSILLAVAALLATSPAGDEGSPFVKKYYAQATNLAADGQVEAALAAVARALERDPNDLPSLRLQADLALRQGDRDLAVHTLHAWLHRVRTTRPLPVPLKALADADKELVAIDPDSKAWSTLAGTYVRELLGLAKDYERRKDLLAALAVYRHVQQVDPENTAARAAIADIRRTGGREVAVEDVYGGGGDPTAGLSEAKIAEEDRKHADWDNAWTKDTDNYGYRTNAGFLVLETSAIAMEQMNRFYRRFFRFKEDGGKTPKIEIRIFKNRDEYLAKGQNPAPWSGGHFIGSAVETYVGGTTGKESIRDMYRTLFHEAAHQFVSLSIPFVPGWLNEAYASFFEGCSILSNGSVDWNKPATHRLFPLATRLDRGFDDQRQRWRDAAGE
;
A
#
# COMPACT_ATOMS: atom_id res chain seq x y z
N MET A 1 -57.91 15.17 -29.49
CA MET A 1 -56.67 15.99 -29.43
C MET A 1 -55.87 15.58 -28.20
N ARG A 2 -54.89 14.69 -28.37
CA ARG A 2 -53.87 14.36 -27.36
C ARG A 2 -52.53 14.55 -28.08
N GLN A 3 -51.77 15.55 -27.68
CA GLN A 3 -50.43 15.80 -28.19
C GLN A 3 -49.47 14.86 -27.45
N SER A 4 -48.92 13.89 -28.18
CA SER A 4 -47.80 13.07 -27.75
C SER A 4 -46.54 13.94 -27.74
N ILE A 5 -46.00 14.20 -26.56
CA ILE A 5 -44.68 14.80 -26.39
C ILE A 5 -43.66 13.65 -26.52
N LEU A 6 -43.00 13.58 -27.68
CA LEU A 6 -41.77 12.81 -27.88
C LEU A 6 -40.63 13.56 -27.19
N LEU A 7 -40.15 13.06 -26.04
CA LEU A 7 -38.88 13.49 -25.47
C LEU A 7 -37.74 12.78 -26.22
N ALA A 8 -36.94 13.54 -26.95
CA ALA A 8 -35.73 13.05 -27.59
C ALA A 8 -34.66 12.78 -26.52
N VAL A 9 -34.35 11.50 -26.29
CA VAL A 9 -33.12 11.10 -25.58
C VAL A 9 -31.96 11.38 -26.53
N ALA A 10 -31.32 12.54 -26.38
CA ALA A 10 -30.08 12.83 -27.08
C ALA A 10 -28.97 11.95 -26.50
N ALA A 11 -28.68 10.84 -27.18
CA ALA A 11 -27.50 10.02 -26.93
C ALA A 11 -26.24 10.85 -27.25
N LEU A 12 -25.71 11.55 -26.25
CA LEU A 12 -24.34 12.06 -26.28
C LEU A 12 -23.40 10.87 -26.08
N LEU A 13 -23.07 10.20 -27.18
CA LEU A 13 -21.89 9.33 -27.24
C LEU A 13 -20.66 10.22 -27.10
N ALA A 14 -20.20 10.39 -25.86
CA ALA A 14 -18.87 10.91 -25.59
C ALA A 14 -17.86 9.85 -26.05
N THR A 15 -17.21 10.07 -27.18
CA THR A 15 -16.01 9.33 -27.55
C THR A 15 -14.90 9.76 -26.59
N SER A 16 -14.62 8.95 -25.57
CA SER A 16 -13.49 9.18 -24.67
C SER A 16 -12.18 9.21 -25.46
N PRO A 17 -11.28 10.18 -25.21
CA PRO A 17 -9.93 10.13 -25.74
C PRO A 17 -9.19 8.93 -25.13
N ALA A 18 -8.48 8.20 -25.99
CA ALA A 18 -7.71 7.00 -25.66
C ALA A 18 -6.73 7.28 -24.49
N GLY A 19 -6.90 6.56 -23.39
CA GLY A 19 -6.04 6.73 -22.22
C GLY A 19 -6.55 6.15 -20.90
N ASP A 20 -7.55 5.29 -20.92
CA ASP A 20 -7.82 4.32 -19.85
C ASP A 20 -8.85 3.34 -20.42
N GLU A 21 -8.43 2.12 -20.80
CA GLU A 21 -9.42 1.10 -21.15
C GLU A 21 -10.08 0.65 -19.85
N GLY A 22 -11.08 1.42 -19.40
CA GLY A 22 -11.81 1.16 -18.17
C GLY A 22 -12.18 -0.32 -18.06
N SER A 23 -12.08 -0.84 -16.82
CA SER A 23 -12.23 -2.26 -16.50
C SER A 23 -13.33 -2.93 -17.35
N PRO A 24 -13.07 -4.07 -18.02
CA PRO A 24 -14.06 -4.77 -18.83
C PRO A 24 -15.38 -5.04 -18.07
N PHE A 25 -15.29 -5.14 -16.75
CA PHE A 25 -16.45 -5.30 -15.86
C PHE A 25 -17.29 -4.03 -15.73
N VAL A 26 -16.66 -2.85 -15.61
CA VAL A 26 -17.36 -1.55 -15.55
C VAL A 26 -18.15 -1.33 -16.84
N LYS A 27 -17.52 -1.54 -18.00
CA LYS A 27 -18.17 -1.41 -19.32
C LYS A 27 -19.37 -2.36 -19.45
N LYS A 28 -19.23 -3.61 -18.98
CA LYS A 28 -20.31 -4.61 -19.01
C LYS A 28 -21.50 -4.19 -18.15
N TYR A 29 -21.27 -3.76 -16.92
CA TYR A 29 -22.35 -3.35 -16.02
C TYR A 29 -23.02 -2.05 -16.49
N TYR A 30 -22.25 -1.10 -17.02
CA TYR A 30 -22.79 0.10 -17.64
C TYR A 30 -23.70 -0.25 -18.84
N ALA A 31 -23.25 -1.10 -19.76
CA ALA A 31 -24.06 -1.54 -20.91
C ALA A 31 -25.35 -2.28 -20.48
N GLN A 32 -25.26 -3.11 -19.43
CA GLN A 32 -26.42 -3.74 -18.84
C GLN A 32 -27.40 -2.71 -18.27
N ALA A 33 -26.91 -1.72 -17.52
CA ALA A 33 -27.72 -0.66 -16.96
C ALA A 33 -28.43 0.16 -18.05
N THR A 34 -27.74 0.52 -19.12
CA THR A 34 -28.34 1.27 -20.24
C THR A 34 -29.46 0.49 -20.93
N ASN A 35 -29.30 -0.83 -21.10
CA ASN A 35 -30.34 -1.67 -21.70
C ASN A 35 -31.57 -1.77 -20.80
N LEU A 36 -31.36 -2.03 -19.50
CA LEU A 36 -32.45 -2.07 -18.52
C LEU A 36 -33.18 -0.73 -18.42
N ALA A 37 -32.45 0.38 -18.49
CA ALA A 37 -33.03 1.72 -18.51
C ALA A 37 -33.88 1.98 -19.77
N ALA A 38 -33.43 1.50 -20.93
CA ALA A 38 -34.18 1.59 -22.18
C ALA A 38 -35.48 0.75 -22.14
N ASP A 39 -35.45 -0.38 -21.44
CA ASP A 39 -36.61 -1.24 -21.21
C ASP A 39 -37.55 -0.73 -20.09
N GLY A 40 -37.25 0.44 -19.50
CA GLY A 40 -38.04 1.04 -18.41
C GLY A 40 -37.85 0.37 -17.04
N GLN A 41 -36.89 -0.54 -16.90
CA GLN A 41 -36.59 -1.26 -15.66
C GLN A 41 -35.64 -0.44 -14.78
N VAL A 42 -36.11 0.70 -14.26
CA VAL A 42 -35.29 1.70 -13.56
C VAL A 42 -34.56 1.14 -12.34
N GLU A 43 -35.24 0.37 -11.48
CA GLU A 43 -34.64 -0.21 -10.27
C GLU A 43 -33.51 -1.21 -10.61
N ALA A 44 -33.75 -2.08 -11.60
CA ALA A 44 -32.75 -3.02 -12.08
C ALA A 44 -31.55 -2.31 -12.73
N ALA A 45 -31.82 -1.20 -13.45
CA ALA A 45 -30.78 -0.37 -14.03
C ALA A 45 -29.91 0.28 -12.94
N LEU A 46 -30.50 0.84 -11.88
CA LEU A 46 -29.75 1.39 -10.73
C LEU A 46 -28.88 0.34 -10.04
N ALA A 47 -29.40 -0.88 -9.85
CA ALA A 47 -28.62 -1.98 -9.28
C ALA A 47 -27.43 -2.40 -10.18
N ALA A 48 -27.56 -2.27 -11.50
CA ALA A 48 -26.45 -2.51 -12.42
C ALA A 48 -25.43 -1.35 -12.39
N VAL A 49 -25.87 -0.09 -12.31
CA VAL A 49 -24.97 1.06 -12.15
C VAL A 49 -24.20 1.00 -10.83
N ALA A 50 -24.85 0.62 -9.72
CA ALA A 50 -24.20 0.45 -8.43
C ALA A 50 -23.03 -0.55 -8.53
N ARG A 51 -23.20 -1.67 -9.23
CA ARG A 51 -22.12 -2.65 -9.49
C ARG A 51 -20.99 -2.09 -10.35
N ALA A 52 -21.26 -1.16 -11.26
CA ALA A 52 -20.20 -0.46 -11.99
C ALA A 52 -19.42 0.45 -11.05
N LEU A 53 -20.11 1.25 -10.23
CA LEU A 53 -19.50 2.20 -9.29
C LEU A 53 -18.79 1.54 -8.10
N GLU A 54 -19.18 0.33 -7.71
CA GLU A 54 -18.41 -0.49 -6.75
C GLU A 54 -17.02 -0.86 -7.29
N ARG A 55 -16.86 -0.92 -8.62
CA ARG A 55 -15.60 -1.28 -9.27
C ARG A 55 -14.79 -0.07 -9.68
N ASP A 56 -15.47 0.97 -10.12
CA ASP A 56 -14.88 2.28 -10.35
C ASP A 56 -15.85 3.37 -9.88
N PRO A 57 -15.66 3.91 -8.65
CA PRO A 57 -16.53 4.95 -8.13
C PRO A 57 -16.42 6.28 -8.88
N ASN A 58 -15.44 6.41 -9.79
CA ASN A 58 -15.19 7.60 -10.58
C ASN A 58 -15.62 7.48 -12.06
N ASP A 59 -16.29 6.39 -12.44
CA ASP A 59 -16.77 6.20 -13.82
C ASP A 59 -17.84 7.25 -14.19
N LEU A 60 -17.42 8.26 -14.96
CA LEU A 60 -18.25 9.41 -15.31
C LEU A 60 -19.56 9.03 -16.04
N PRO A 61 -19.58 8.07 -16.99
CA PRO A 61 -20.82 7.60 -17.60
C PRO A 61 -21.78 6.98 -16.57
N SER A 62 -21.30 6.11 -15.69
CA SER A 62 -22.11 5.46 -14.65
C SER A 62 -22.69 6.48 -13.65
N LEU A 63 -21.88 7.43 -13.18
CA LEU A 63 -22.37 8.52 -12.33
C LEU A 63 -23.47 9.34 -13.04
N ARG A 64 -23.28 9.67 -14.32
CA ARG A 64 -24.30 10.44 -15.06
C ARG A 64 -25.61 9.66 -15.23
N LEU A 65 -25.52 8.36 -15.52
CA LEU A 65 -26.68 7.48 -15.66
C LEU A 65 -27.41 7.29 -14.33
N GLN A 66 -26.70 7.14 -13.21
CA GLN A 66 -27.31 7.03 -11.88
C GLN A 66 -28.11 8.28 -11.53
N ALA A 67 -27.57 9.48 -11.80
CA ALA A 67 -28.28 10.73 -11.55
C ALA A 67 -29.61 10.81 -12.34
N ASP A 68 -29.59 10.49 -13.63
CA ASP A 68 -30.79 10.48 -14.48
C ASP A 68 -31.83 9.45 -14.01
N LEU A 69 -31.38 8.22 -13.70
CA LEU A 69 -32.27 7.16 -13.19
C LEU A 69 -32.88 7.53 -11.83
N ALA A 70 -32.09 8.12 -10.94
CA ALA A 70 -32.56 8.58 -9.63
C ALA A 70 -33.65 9.66 -9.78
N LEU A 71 -33.46 10.63 -10.68
CA LEU A 71 -34.50 11.63 -10.99
C LEU A 71 -35.78 11.00 -11.55
N ARG A 72 -35.68 10.00 -12.43
CA ARG A 72 -36.85 9.29 -12.98
C ARG A 72 -37.62 8.52 -11.90
N GLN A 73 -36.94 8.02 -10.88
CA GLN A 73 -37.55 7.34 -9.74
C GLN A 73 -38.06 8.31 -8.66
N GLY A 74 -37.73 9.59 -8.77
CA GLY A 74 -38.05 10.61 -7.76
C GLY A 74 -37.11 10.62 -6.54
N ASP A 75 -35.99 9.88 -6.61
CA ASP A 75 -34.93 9.91 -5.58
C ASP A 75 -34.02 11.13 -5.81
N ARG A 76 -34.49 12.27 -5.32
CA ARG A 76 -33.80 13.55 -5.47
C ARG A 76 -32.47 13.59 -4.73
N ASP A 77 -32.37 12.95 -3.57
CA ASP A 77 -31.16 12.97 -2.74
C ASP A 77 -30.03 12.22 -3.42
N LEU A 78 -30.32 11.02 -3.97
CA LEU A 78 -29.34 10.27 -4.75
C LEU A 78 -28.91 11.04 -6.00
N ALA A 79 -29.85 11.69 -6.70
CA ALA A 79 -29.53 12.48 -7.88
C ALA A 79 -28.59 13.66 -7.56
N VAL A 80 -28.89 14.41 -6.49
CA VAL A 80 -28.06 15.53 -6.02
C VAL A 80 -26.67 15.04 -5.64
N HIS A 81 -26.58 13.99 -4.82
CA HIS A 81 -25.31 13.41 -4.40
C HIS A 81 -24.45 13.00 -5.60
N THR A 82 -25.05 12.28 -6.55
CA THR A 82 -24.35 11.75 -7.72
C THR A 82 -23.90 12.86 -8.68
N LEU A 83 -24.72 13.90 -8.88
CA LEU A 83 -24.35 15.07 -9.68
C LEU A 83 -23.19 15.86 -9.06
N HIS A 84 -23.18 16.03 -7.73
CA HIS A 84 -22.04 16.62 -7.02
C HIS A 84 -20.76 15.81 -7.25
N ALA A 85 -20.82 14.48 -7.12
CA ALA A 85 -19.68 13.60 -7.36
C ALA A 85 -19.17 13.70 -8.80
N TRP A 86 -20.07 13.67 -9.79
CA TRP A 86 -19.73 13.82 -11.20
C TRP A 86 -19.07 15.17 -11.50
N LEU A 87 -19.67 16.28 -11.06
CA LEU A 87 -19.14 17.63 -11.27
C LEU A 87 -17.78 17.80 -10.61
N HIS A 88 -17.62 17.29 -9.38
CA HIS A 88 -16.36 17.31 -8.67
C HIS A 88 -15.27 16.59 -9.47
N ARG A 89 -15.53 15.35 -9.90
CA ARG A 89 -14.57 14.53 -10.67
C ARG A 89 -14.18 15.18 -11.99
N VAL A 90 -15.14 15.72 -12.73
CA VAL A 90 -14.85 16.44 -13.98
C VAL A 90 -13.96 17.66 -13.72
N ARG A 91 -14.25 18.44 -12.67
CA ARG A 91 -13.52 19.68 -12.35
C ARG A 91 -12.10 19.43 -11.84
N THR A 92 -11.83 18.30 -11.20
CA THR A 92 -10.50 17.92 -10.67
C THR A 92 -9.65 17.17 -11.69
N THR A 93 -10.23 16.60 -12.74
CA THR A 93 -9.51 15.87 -13.80
C THR A 93 -8.90 16.82 -14.85
N ARG A 94 -7.64 16.59 -15.25
CA ARG A 94 -6.96 17.35 -16.31
C ARG A 94 -6.29 16.39 -17.32
N PRO A 95 -6.46 16.59 -18.65
CA PRO A 95 -7.36 17.56 -19.30
C PRO A 95 -8.84 17.30 -18.94
N LEU A 96 -9.71 18.27 -19.21
CA LEU A 96 -11.14 18.10 -18.93
C LEU A 96 -11.69 16.88 -19.69
N PRO A 97 -12.33 15.92 -19.01
CA PRO A 97 -12.77 14.68 -19.65
C PRO A 97 -14.04 14.85 -20.47
N VAL A 98 -14.73 16.00 -20.33
CA VAL A 98 -15.96 16.33 -21.05
C VAL A 98 -15.92 17.77 -21.57
N PRO A 99 -16.70 18.11 -22.61
CA PRO A 99 -16.81 19.48 -23.08
C PRO A 99 -17.37 20.43 -22.02
N LEU A 100 -16.95 21.70 -22.04
CA LEU A 100 -17.44 22.74 -21.12
C LEU A 100 -18.97 22.89 -21.12
N LYS A 101 -19.62 22.64 -22.26
CA LYS A 101 -21.08 22.65 -22.35
C LYS A 101 -21.73 21.59 -21.46
N ALA A 102 -21.19 20.37 -21.44
CA ALA A 102 -21.71 19.29 -20.59
C ALA A 102 -21.58 19.62 -19.11
N LEU A 103 -20.49 20.29 -18.72
CA LEU A 103 -20.30 20.81 -17.36
C LEU A 103 -21.37 21.86 -17.01
N ALA A 104 -21.59 22.83 -17.89
CA ALA A 104 -22.58 23.88 -17.68
C ALA A 104 -24.02 23.35 -17.63
N ASP A 105 -24.34 22.32 -18.41
CA ASP A 105 -25.65 21.69 -18.41
C ASP A 105 -25.88 20.89 -17.12
N ALA A 106 -24.87 20.15 -16.63
CA ALA A 106 -24.93 19.47 -15.34
C ALA A 106 -25.04 20.44 -14.15
N ASP A 107 -24.36 21.58 -14.20
CA ASP A 107 -24.51 22.65 -13.20
C ASP A 107 -25.94 23.19 -13.15
N LYS A 108 -26.57 23.42 -14.31
CA LYS A 108 -27.97 23.88 -14.36
C LYS A 108 -28.94 22.85 -13.81
N GLU A 109 -28.73 21.58 -14.13
CA GLU A 109 -29.54 20.47 -13.62
C GLU A 109 -29.43 20.38 -12.11
N LEU A 110 -28.20 20.43 -11.58
CA LEU A 110 -27.97 20.41 -10.14
C LEU A 110 -28.65 21.61 -9.45
N VAL A 111 -28.54 22.83 -9.99
CA VAL A 111 -29.21 24.01 -9.42
C VAL A 111 -30.74 23.88 -9.44
N ALA A 112 -31.31 23.23 -10.46
CA ALA A 112 -32.75 23.01 -10.52
C ALA A 112 -33.26 22.07 -9.41
N ILE A 113 -32.45 21.07 -9.02
CA ILE A 113 -32.79 20.09 -7.98
C ILE A 113 -32.15 20.40 -6.63
N ASP A 114 -31.23 21.34 -6.54
CA ASP A 114 -30.62 21.85 -5.32
C ASP A 114 -30.23 23.33 -5.53
N PRO A 115 -31.15 24.26 -5.21
CA PRO A 115 -30.91 25.69 -5.38
C PRO A 115 -29.71 26.22 -4.59
N ASP A 116 -29.35 25.54 -3.49
CA ASP A 116 -28.26 25.93 -2.59
C ASP A 116 -26.90 25.34 -3.03
N SER A 117 -26.89 24.41 -3.99
CA SER A 117 -25.69 23.74 -4.51
C SER A 117 -24.53 24.68 -4.84
N LYS A 118 -24.83 25.86 -5.40
CA LYS A 118 -23.83 26.88 -5.74
C LYS A 118 -23.25 27.57 -4.50
N ALA A 119 -24.11 27.91 -3.53
CA ALA A 119 -23.70 28.53 -2.27
C ALA A 119 -22.84 27.55 -1.46
N TRP A 120 -23.27 26.29 -1.39
CA TRP A 120 -22.49 25.22 -0.76
C TRP A 120 -21.16 25.01 -1.49
N SER A 121 -21.15 24.79 -2.81
CA SER A 121 -19.88 24.63 -3.57
C SER A 121 -18.88 25.77 -3.33
N THR A 122 -19.37 27.00 -3.20
CA THR A 122 -18.55 28.17 -2.89
C THR A 122 -17.99 28.11 -1.46
N LEU A 123 -18.83 27.80 -0.48
CA LEU A 123 -18.43 27.63 0.92
C LEU A 123 -17.41 26.48 1.06
N ALA A 124 -17.63 25.34 0.40
CA ALA A 124 -16.72 24.18 0.37
C ALA A 124 -15.33 24.59 -0.11
N GLY A 125 -15.29 25.25 -1.27
CA GLY A 125 -14.04 25.67 -1.89
C GLY A 125 -13.29 26.69 -1.05
N THR A 126 -14.00 27.61 -0.39
CA THR A 126 -13.38 28.57 0.55
C THR A 126 -12.85 27.87 1.79
N TYR A 127 -13.64 26.99 2.40
CA TYR A 127 -13.24 26.25 3.59
C TYR A 127 -11.99 25.39 3.33
N VAL A 128 -11.98 24.61 2.25
CA VAL A 128 -10.81 23.81 1.84
C VAL A 128 -9.59 24.71 1.60
N ARG A 129 -9.76 25.84 0.91
CA ARG A 129 -8.66 26.78 0.65
C ARG A 129 -8.07 27.36 1.93
N GLU A 130 -8.91 27.73 2.90
CA GLU A 130 -8.47 28.26 4.19
C GLU A 130 -7.76 27.18 5.03
N LEU A 131 -8.28 25.94 5.04
CA LEU A 131 -7.62 24.81 5.68
C LEU A 131 -6.25 24.50 5.05
N LEU A 132 -6.14 24.55 3.73
CA LEU A 132 -4.85 24.40 3.04
C LEU A 132 -3.88 25.51 3.42
N GLY A 133 -4.35 26.74 3.59
CA GLY A 133 -3.57 27.85 4.12
C GLY A 133 -3.07 27.58 5.54
N LEU A 134 -3.98 27.17 6.43
CA LEU A 134 -3.66 26.83 7.83
C LEU A 134 -2.67 25.66 7.94
N ALA A 135 -2.81 24.61 7.13
CA ALA A 135 -1.89 23.48 7.12
C ALA A 135 -0.47 23.92 6.72
N LYS A 136 -0.35 24.75 5.68
CA LYS A 136 0.94 25.34 5.28
C LYS A 136 1.55 26.24 6.35
N ASP A 137 0.72 26.92 7.14
CA ASP A 137 1.19 27.73 8.27
C ASP A 137 1.80 26.85 9.36
N TYR A 138 1.19 25.70 9.67
CA TYR A 138 1.76 24.71 10.58
C TYR A 138 3.07 24.11 10.05
N GLU A 139 3.15 23.78 8.76
CA GLU A 139 4.40 23.32 8.14
C GLU A 139 5.54 24.34 8.28
N ARG A 140 5.27 25.64 8.03
CA ARG A 140 6.29 26.70 8.19
C ARG A 140 6.78 26.81 9.63
N ARG A 141 5.94 26.50 10.61
CA ARG A 141 6.29 26.44 12.03
C ARG A 141 6.93 25.12 12.45
N LYS A 142 7.08 24.17 11.53
CA LYS A 142 7.57 22.80 11.75
C LYS A 142 6.66 21.97 12.67
N ASP A 143 5.39 22.36 12.83
CA ASP A 143 4.39 21.57 13.54
C ASP A 143 3.72 20.59 12.57
N LEU A 144 4.46 19.53 12.23
CA LEU A 144 4.06 18.57 11.21
C LEU A 144 2.86 17.72 11.62
N LEU A 145 2.65 17.50 12.93
CA LEU A 145 1.50 16.77 13.46
C LEU A 145 0.21 17.58 13.25
N ALA A 146 0.23 18.87 13.58
CA ALA A 146 -0.91 19.75 13.32
C ALA A 146 -1.18 19.89 11.82
N ALA A 147 -0.13 20.05 11.00
CA ALA A 147 -0.26 20.09 9.55
C ALA A 147 -0.95 18.83 9.00
N LEU A 148 -0.51 17.63 9.44
CA LEU A 148 -1.14 16.37 9.04
C LEU A 148 -2.61 16.28 9.47
N ALA A 149 -2.95 16.74 10.67
CA ALA A 149 -4.33 16.74 11.14
C ALA A 149 -5.22 17.60 10.24
N VAL A 150 -4.75 18.80 9.88
CA VAL A 150 -5.49 19.71 8.98
C VAL A 150 -5.59 19.13 7.57
N TYR A 151 -4.51 18.58 6.99
CA TYR A 151 -4.59 17.96 5.67
C TYR A 151 -5.51 16.74 5.62
N ARG A 152 -5.53 15.91 6.68
CA ARG A 152 -6.49 14.80 6.78
C ARG A 152 -7.92 15.31 6.87
N HIS A 153 -8.15 16.43 7.55
CA HIS A 153 -9.46 17.06 7.57
C HIS A 153 -9.86 17.60 6.19
N VAL A 154 -8.91 18.18 5.42
CA VAL A 154 -9.15 18.51 4.01
C VAL A 154 -9.59 17.28 3.22
N GLN A 155 -8.96 16.12 3.42
CA GLN A 155 -9.38 14.88 2.75
C GLN A 155 -10.73 14.32 3.22
N GLN A 156 -11.24 14.72 4.39
CA GLN A 156 -12.60 14.35 4.80
C GLN A 156 -13.65 15.19 4.07
N VAL A 157 -13.33 16.44 3.76
CA VAL A 157 -14.21 17.38 3.04
C VAL A 157 -14.10 17.20 1.52
N ASP A 158 -12.89 16.98 1.03
CA ASP A 158 -12.52 16.80 -0.37
C ASP A 158 -11.53 15.61 -0.49
N PRO A 159 -12.05 14.36 -0.54
CA PRO A 159 -11.22 13.15 -0.59
C PRO A 159 -10.24 13.10 -1.77
N GLU A 160 -10.60 13.73 -2.88
CA GLU A 160 -9.77 13.74 -4.09
C GLU A 160 -8.74 14.86 -4.10
N ASN A 161 -8.67 15.71 -3.06
CA ASN A 161 -7.75 16.84 -3.00
C ASN A 161 -6.28 16.39 -3.15
N THR A 162 -5.73 16.60 -4.36
CA THR A 162 -4.38 16.14 -4.71
C THR A 162 -3.30 16.90 -3.95
N ALA A 163 -3.53 18.17 -3.61
CA ALA A 163 -2.60 18.98 -2.84
C ALA A 163 -2.45 18.46 -1.41
N ALA A 164 -3.55 18.18 -0.71
CA ALA A 164 -3.52 17.62 0.64
C ALA A 164 -2.89 16.21 0.65
N ARG A 165 -3.25 15.37 -0.33
CA ARG A 165 -2.67 14.02 -0.50
C ARG A 165 -1.16 14.07 -0.69
N ALA A 166 -0.69 14.95 -1.59
CA ALA A 166 0.73 15.14 -1.85
C ALA A 166 1.47 15.68 -0.62
N ALA A 167 0.90 16.65 0.10
CA ALA A 167 1.49 17.20 1.31
C ALA A 167 1.60 16.15 2.45
N ILE A 168 0.57 15.33 2.65
CA ILE A 168 0.62 14.21 3.62
C ILE A 168 1.74 13.22 3.26
N ALA A 169 1.85 12.85 1.99
CA ALA A 169 2.90 11.96 1.51
C ALA A 169 4.29 12.58 1.72
N ASP A 170 4.44 13.87 1.42
CA ASP A 170 5.70 14.58 1.62
C ASP A 170 6.09 14.67 3.10
N ILE A 171 5.18 15.10 3.98
CA ILE A 171 5.42 15.17 5.43
C ILE A 171 5.83 13.81 6.00
N ARG A 172 5.16 12.73 5.58
CA ARG A 172 5.52 11.36 6.00
C ARG A 172 6.90 10.93 5.54
N ARG A 173 7.35 11.42 4.39
CA ARG A 173 8.63 11.07 3.76
C ARG A 173 9.79 11.92 4.28
N THR A 174 9.55 13.18 4.59
CA THR A 174 10.60 14.16 4.94
C THR A 174 10.63 14.52 6.43
N GLY A 175 9.53 14.29 7.14
CA GLY A 175 9.39 14.58 8.56
C GLY A 175 10.09 13.59 9.48
N GLY A 176 10.00 13.85 10.79
CA GLY A 176 10.59 13.00 11.83
C GLY A 176 9.82 11.70 12.07
N ARG A 177 10.28 10.93 13.05
CA ARG A 177 9.69 9.62 13.41
C ARG A 177 8.22 9.74 13.83
N GLU A 178 7.83 10.88 14.38
CA GLU A 178 6.49 11.18 14.89
C GLU A 178 5.42 11.29 13.79
N VAL A 179 5.83 11.60 12.55
CA VAL A 179 4.91 11.73 11.40
C VAL A 179 5.09 10.66 10.35
N ALA A 180 6.24 9.98 10.34
CA ALA A 180 6.50 8.88 9.43
C ALA A 180 5.63 7.65 9.77
N VAL A 181 5.28 6.89 8.75
CA VAL A 181 4.44 5.68 8.88
C VAL A 181 5.22 4.47 8.39
N GLU A 182 4.85 3.28 8.82
CA GLU A 182 5.48 2.05 8.31
C GLU A 182 5.34 1.97 6.78
N ASP A 183 6.45 1.67 6.11
CA ASP A 183 6.53 1.54 4.67
C ASP A 183 7.22 0.22 4.29
N VAL A 184 6.43 -0.69 3.74
CA VAL A 184 6.91 -2.01 3.27
C VAL A 184 7.88 -1.86 2.10
N TYR A 185 7.86 -0.73 1.39
CA TYR A 185 8.77 -0.48 0.28
C TYR A 185 10.16 0.03 0.70
N GLY A 186 10.38 0.22 2.00
CA GLY A 186 11.66 0.66 2.52
C GLY A 186 11.82 2.19 2.53
N GLY A 187 10.76 2.98 2.65
CA GLY A 187 10.86 4.45 2.80
C GLY A 187 11.33 5.22 1.56
N GLY A 188 11.51 4.54 0.43
CA GLY A 188 11.91 5.13 -0.86
C GLY A 188 10.73 5.45 -1.79
N GLY A 189 9.50 5.12 -1.38
CA GLY A 189 8.36 5.03 -2.29
C GLY A 189 8.32 3.68 -3.02
N ASP A 190 7.28 3.47 -3.83
CA ASP A 190 7.10 2.23 -4.59
C ASP A 190 8.24 2.06 -5.63
N PRO A 191 9.11 1.03 -5.50
CA PRO A 191 10.22 0.81 -6.42
C PRO A 191 9.75 0.39 -7.83
N THR A 192 8.47 0.08 -7.98
CA THR A 192 7.86 -0.26 -9.28
C THR A 192 7.24 0.95 -9.97
N ALA A 193 7.28 2.14 -9.35
CA ALA A 193 6.72 3.36 -9.91
C ALA A 193 7.25 3.63 -11.34
N GLY A 194 6.33 3.72 -12.31
CA GLY A 194 6.65 3.93 -13.72
C GLY A 194 6.83 2.65 -14.55
N LEU A 195 6.72 1.47 -13.93
CA LEU A 195 6.67 0.18 -14.63
C LEU A 195 5.23 -0.34 -14.68
N SER A 196 4.83 -0.91 -15.83
CA SER A 196 3.54 -1.60 -15.91
C SER A 196 3.64 -2.99 -15.26
N GLU A 197 2.55 -3.46 -14.66
CA GLU A 197 2.47 -4.81 -14.08
C GLU A 197 2.85 -5.90 -15.09
N ALA A 198 2.42 -5.74 -16.35
CA ALA A 198 2.75 -6.68 -17.43
C ALA A 198 4.26 -6.75 -17.70
N LYS A 199 4.96 -5.60 -17.65
CA LYS A 199 6.41 -5.54 -17.84
C LYS A 199 7.14 -6.19 -16.66
N ILE A 200 6.70 -5.93 -15.42
CA ILE A 200 7.26 -6.57 -14.23
C ILE A 200 7.09 -8.08 -14.32
N ALA A 201 5.89 -8.56 -14.64
CA ALA A 201 5.60 -9.99 -14.79
C ALA A 201 6.36 -10.64 -15.97
N GLU A 202 6.69 -9.90 -17.02
CA GLU A 202 7.56 -10.39 -18.09
C GLU A 202 9.00 -10.56 -17.61
N GLU A 203 9.55 -9.55 -16.94
CA GLU A 203 10.91 -9.62 -16.41
C GLU A 203 11.03 -10.69 -15.33
N ASP A 204 10.08 -10.77 -14.39
CA ASP A 204 10.08 -11.79 -13.33
C ASP A 204 10.08 -13.22 -13.88
N ARG A 205 9.43 -13.46 -15.04
CA ARG A 205 9.49 -14.77 -15.71
C ARG A 205 10.89 -15.14 -16.20
N LYS A 206 11.69 -14.15 -16.62
CA LYS A 206 13.08 -14.38 -17.07
C LYS A 206 13.98 -14.80 -15.91
N HIS A 207 13.62 -14.39 -14.69
CA HIS A 207 14.39 -14.60 -13.47
C HIS A 207 13.73 -15.57 -12.47
N ALA A 208 12.77 -16.38 -12.93
CA ALA A 208 12.00 -17.29 -12.07
C ALA A 208 12.81 -18.49 -11.54
N ASP A 209 13.87 -18.87 -12.24
CA ASP A 209 14.78 -19.95 -11.87
C ASP A 209 15.99 -19.41 -11.11
N TRP A 210 16.38 -20.10 -10.04
CA TRP A 210 17.49 -19.67 -9.18
C TRP A 210 18.82 -19.45 -9.94
N ASP A 211 19.05 -20.24 -10.98
CA ASP A 211 20.29 -20.16 -11.78
C ASP A 211 20.35 -18.87 -12.60
N ASN A 212 19.19 -18.30 -12.95
CA ASN A 212 19.03 -17.02 -13.64
C ASN A 212 18.44 -15.94 -12.71
N ALA A 213 18.55 -16.11 -11.38
CA ALA A 213 17.99 -15.19 -10.41
C ALA A 213 18.48 -13.75 -10.64
N TRP A 214 17.65 -12.79 -10.25
CA TRP A 214 18.06 -11.39 -10.18
C TRP A 214 19.28 -11.25 -9.29
N THR A 215 20.19 -10.35 -9.65
CA THR A 215 21.31 -9.94 -8.82
C THR A 215 21.37 -8.42 -8.71
N LYS A 216 21.84 -7.93 -7.57
CA LYS A 216 22.07 -6.51 -7.34
C LYS A 216 23.19 -6.33 -6.33
N ASP A 217 23.99 -5.29 -6.51
CA ASP A 217 25.01 -4.91 -5.55
C ASP A 217 24.69 -3.55 -4.95
N THR A 218 24.80 -3.45 -3.63
CA THR A 218 24.76 -2.19 -2.88
C THR A 218 26.07 -1.99 -2.12
N ASP A 219 26.15 -0.92 -1.33
CA ASP A 219 27.34 -0.58 -0.56
C ASP A 219 27.70 -1.65 0.48
N ASN A 220 26.69 -2.24 1.15
CA ASN A 220 26.91 -3.16 2.27
C ASN A 220 26.50 -4.61 1.96
N TYR A 221 25.75 -4.87 0.88
CA TYR A 221 25.26 -6.21 0.56
C TYR A 221 25.27 -6.53 -0.94
N GLY A 222 25.51 -7.81 -1.25
CA GLY A 222 25.13 -8.37 -2.56
C GLY A 222 23.75 -9.00 -2.43
N TYR A 223 22.96 -9.01 -3.50
CA TYR A 223 21.61 -9.60 -3.50
C TYR A 223 21.51 -10.63 -4.61
N ARG A 224 20.80 -11.71 -4.30
CA ARG A 224 20.36 -12.70 -5.27
C ARG A 224 18.95 -13.17 -4.95
N THR A 225 18.03 -13.09 -5.90
CA THR A 225 16.63 -13.50 -5.69
C THR A 225 15.91 -13.90 -6.96
N ASN A 226 15.09 -14.95 -6.88
CA ASN A 226 14.11 -15.30 -7.91
C ASN A 226 12.67 -15.09 -7.44
N ALA A 227 12.49 -14.34 -6.35
CA ALA A 227 11.18 -13.99 -5.79
C ALA A 227 10.53 -12.77 -6.47
N GLY A 228 11.17 -12.21 -7.50
CA GLY A 228 10.67 -11.10 -8.30
C GLY A 228 11.37 -9.76 -8.05
N PHE A 229 11.19 -8.84 -8.98
CA PHE A 229 11.84 -7.53 -9.02
C PHE A 229 11.48 -6.67 -7.80
N LEU A 230 10.20 -6.69 -7.40
CA LEU A 230 9.77 -5.95 -6.22
C LEU A 230 10.54 -6.38 -4.96
N VAL A 231 10.73 -7.70 -4.78
CA VAL A 231 11.46 -8.26 -3.64
C VAL A 231 12.93 -7.83 -3.68
N LEU A 232 13.57 -7.89 -4.85
CA LEU A 232 14.96 -7.44 -5.04
C LEU A 232 15.13 -5.97 -4.60
N GLU A 233 14.32 -5.08 -5.15
CA GLU A 233 14.47 -3.64 -4.92
C GLU A 233 14.16 -3.28 -3.47
N THR A 234 13.06 -3.81 -2.94
CA THR A 234 12.58 -3.45 -1.62
C THR A 234 13.50 -3.97 -0.51
N SER A 235 14.01 -5.21 -0.65
CA SER A 235 15.01 -5.75 0.28
C SER A 235 16.32 -5.00 0.20
N ALA A 236 16.76 -4.57 -0.98
CA ALA A 236 17.96 -3.77 -1.15
C ALA A 236 17.90 -2.45 -0.39
N ILE A 237 16.76 -1.75 -0.47
CA ILE A 237 16.56 -0.48 0.23
C ILE A 237 16.48 -0.70 1.75
N ALA A 238 15.62 -1.64 2.18
CA ALA A 238 15.36 -1.89 3.61
C ALA A 238 16.61 -2.37 4.35
N MET A 239 17.39 -3.28 3.75
CA MET A 239 18.59 -3.81 4.38
C MET A 239 19.71 -2.77 4.49
N GLU A 240 19.85 -1.84 3.54
CA GLU A 240 20.79 -0.72 3.66
C GLU A 240 20.40 0.23 4.81
N GLN A 241 19.11 0.47 5.00
CA GLN A 241 18.62 1.25 6.14
C GLN A 241 18.86 0.53 7.47
N MET A 242 18.59 -0.78 7.52
CA MET A 242 18.90 -1.60 8.69
C MET A 242 20.40 -1.68 8.96
N ASN A 243 21.25 -1.76 7.95
CA ASN A 243 22.71 -1.70 8.14
C ASN A 243 23.14 -0.42 8.84
N ARG A 244 22.67 0.73 8.35
CA ARG A 244 22.92 2.03 9.00
C ARG A 244 22.37 2.08 10.43
N PHE A 245 21.26 1.40 10.70
CA PHE A 245 20.73 1.28 12.04
C PHE A 245 21.58 0.36 12.93
N TYR A 246 21.96 -0.83 12.48
CA TYR A 246 22.83 -1.75 13.21
C TYR A 246 24.16 -1.11 13.58
N ARG A 247 24.79 -0.37 12.65
CA ARG A 247 26.03 0.36 12.91
C ARG A 247 25.91 1.29 14.11
N ARG A 248 24.83 2.08 14.16
CA ARG A 248 24.52 2.98 15.30
C ARG A 248 24.12 2.23 16.56
N PHE A 249 23.39 1.13 16.44
CA PHE A 249 22.96 0.36 17.61
C PHE A 249 24.14 -0.34 18.30
N PHE A 250 24.99 -0.99 17.52
CA PHE A 250 26.15 -1.75 17.99
C PHE A 250 27.44 -0.93 18.11
N ARG A 251 27.38 0.39 17.88
CA ARG A 251 28.53 1.29 17.83
C ARG A 251 29.65 0.81 16.91
N PHE A 252 29.28 0.20 15.78
CA PHE A 252 30.20 -0.36 14.81
C PHE A 252 30.35 0.59 13.62
N LYS A 253 31.52 1.21 13.49
CA LYS A 253 31.83 2.09 12.34
C LYS A 253 30.74 3.15 12.11
N GLU A 254 30.27 3.80 13.19
CA GLU A 254 29.16 4.76 13.14
C GLU A 254 29.43 5.92 12.18
N ASP A 255 30.67 6.43 12.19
CA ASP A 255 31.10 7.60 11.42
C ASP A 255 31.54 7.27 9.97
N GLY A 256 31.38 6.03 9.54
CA GLY A 256 31.73 5.59 8.19
C GLY A 256 32.70 4.41 8.12
N GLY A 257 33.07 4.02 6.90
CA GLY A 257 33.84 2.81 6.61
C GLY A 257 32.98 1.63 6.15
N LYS A 258 33.63 0.61 5.58
CA LYS A 258 32.96 -0.55 4.98
C LYS A 258 32.63 -1.61 6.02
N THR A 259 31.41 -2.12 5.98
CA THR A 259 31.02 -3.38 6.64
C THR A 259 31.51 -4.53 5.75
N PRO A 260 31.98 -5.67 6.30
CA PRO A 260 32.21 -6.85 5.47
C PRO A 260 30.95 -7.19 4.68
N LYS A 261 31.06 -7.20 3.36
CA LYS A 261 29.92 -7.39 2.47
C LYS A 261 29.51 -8.86 2.50
N ILE A 262 28.25 -9.11 2.82
CA ILE A 262 27.65 -10.45 2.75
C ILE A 262 26.59 -10.48 1.65
N GLU A 263 26.21 -11.67 1.23
CA GLU A 263 25.14 -11.86 0.25
C GLU A 263 23.77 -12.00 0.96
N ILE A 264 22.72 -11.44 0.38
CA ILE A 264 21.32 -11.61 0.78
C ILE A 264 20.66 -12.47 -0.29
N ARG A 265 20.34 -13.71 0.06
CA ARG A 265 19.75 -14.72 -0.84
C ARG A 265 18.30 -14.92 -0.46
N ILE A 266 17.39 -14.56 -1.36
CA ILE A 266 15.94 -14.64 -1.12
C ILE A 266 15.32 -15.58 -2.14
N PHE A 267 14.86 -16.74 -1.69
CA PHE A 267 14.21 -17.73 -2.54
C PHE A 267 12.72 -17.40 -2.73
N LYS A 268 12.16 -17.75 -3.89
CA LYS A 268 10.75 -17.48 -4.18
C LYS A 268 9.82 -18.20 -3.20
N ASN A 269 10.22 -19.38 -2.73
CA ASN A 269 9.46 -20.12 -1.75
C ASN A 269 10.31 -20.98 -0.80
N ARG A 270 9.66 -21.47 0.25
CA ARG A 270 10.27 -22.33 1.28
C ARG A 270 10.85 -23.62 0.72
N ASP A 271 10.17 -24.29 -0.20
CA ASP A 271 10.64 -25.55 -0.76
C ASP A 271 11.95 -25.37 -1.51
N GLU A 272 12.07 -24.28 -2.26
CA GLU A 272 13.30 -23.92 -2.94
C GLU A 272 14.41 -23.49 -1.96
N TYR A 273 14.07 -22.75 -0.89
CA TYR A 273 15.01 -22.47 0.20
C TYR A 273 15.55 -23.76 0.83
N LEU A 274 14.69 -24.73 1.13
CA LEU A 274 15.12 -26.00 1.70
C LEU A 274 15.96 -26.84 0.72
N ALA A 275 15.68 -26.74 -0.57
CA ALA A 275 16.38 -27.51 -1.59
C ALA A 275 17.72 -26.90 -2.02
N LYS A 276 17.83 -25.56 -2.05
CA LYS A 276 18.96 -24.83 -2.63
C LYS A 276 19.76 -24.00 -1.61
N GLY A 277 19.20 -23.74 -0.43
CA GLY A 277 19.91 -23.07 0.65
C GLY A 277 21.11 -23.88 1.14
N GLN A 278 22.04 -23.21 1.78
CA GLN A 278 23.23 -23.80 2.34
C GLN A 278 22.94 -24.35 3.76
N ASN A 279 22.71 -25.66 3.84
CA ASN A 279 22.38 -26.40 5.07
C ASN A 279 21.15 -25.86 5.82
N PRO A 280 19.99 -25.67 5.16
CA PRO A 280 18.81 -25.12 5.79
C PRO A 280 18.23 -26.12 6.80
N ALA A 281 17.87 -25.62 7.98
CA ALA A 281 17.13 -26.41 8.97
C ALA A 281 15.64 -26.45 8.59
N PRO A 282 14.95 -27.62 8.67
CA PRO A 282 13.54 -27.72 8.32
C PRO A 282 12.62 -26.81 9.14
N TRP A 283 13.02 -26.39 10.33
CA TRP A 283 12.23 -25.50 11.17
C TRP A 283 12.56 -24.02 10.99
N SER A 284 13.55 -23.66 10.16
CA SER A 284 14.01 -22.28 10.04
C SER A 284 13.27 -21.50 8.96
N GLY A 285 13.04 -20.21 9.25
CA GLY A 285 12.57 -19.22 8.27
C GLY A 285 13.71 -18.58 7.47
N GLY A 286 14.94 -18.65 7.98
CA GLY A 286 16.15 -18.17 7.32
C GLY A 286 17.40 -18.56 8.09
N HIS A 287 18.58 -18.21 7.59
CA HIS A 287 19.82 -18.49 8.29
C HIS A 287 20.95 -17.55 7.87
N PHE A 288 21.71 -17.05 8.84
CA PHE A 288 23.01 -16.45 8.63
C PHE A 288 24.13 -17.50 8.63
N ILE A 289 24.74 -17.72 7.47
CA ILE A 289 25.82 -18.71 7.25
C ILE A 289 27.23 -18.12 7.35
N GLY A 290 27.37 -16.92 7.90
CA GLY A 290 28.65 -16.19 7.97
C GLY A 290 28.95 -15.33 6.75
N SER A 291 28.79 -15.86 5.54
CA SER A 291 29.00 -15.11 4.28
C SER A 291 27.72 -14.64 3.60
N ALA A 292 26.55 -15.13 4.03
CA ALA A 292 25.26 -14.76 3.50
C ALA A 292 24.15 -14.85 4.55
N VAL A 293 23.07 -14.12 4.31
CA VAL A 293 21.75 -14.37 4.90
C VAL A 293 20.88 -15.03 3.85
N GLU A 294 20.26 -16.15 4.19
CA GLU A 294 19.37 -16.90 3.30
C GLU A 294 17.95 -16.94 3.88
N THR A 295 16.94 -16.66 3.08
CA THR A 295 15.52 -16.72 3.48
C THR A 295 14.60 -16.86 2.26
N TYR A 296 13.28 -16.84 2.44
CA TYR A 296 12.29 -16.90 1.37
C TYR A 296 11.14 -15.91 1.57
N VAL A 297 10.40 -15.61 0.50
CA VAL A 297 9.17 -14.78 0.57
C VAL A 297 7.91 -15.64 0.64
N GLY A 298 7.77 -16.61 -0.27
CA GLY A 298 6.59 -17.48 -0.31
C GLY A 298 6.71 -18.65 0.66
N GLY A 299 5.77 -18.82 1.58
CA GLY A 299 5.72 -20.02 2.41
C GLY A 299 4.59 -20.97 2.02
N THR A 300 4.50 -22.04 2.80
CA THR A 300 3.59 -23.18 2.60
C THR A 300 2.11 -22.83 2.65
N THR A 301 1.73 -21.64 3.13
CA THR A 301 0.32 -21.26 3.36
C THR A 301 -0.20 -20.18 2.43
N GLY A 302 0.67 -19.53 1.65
CA GLY A 302 0.32 -18.38 0.79
C GLY A 302 0.00 -17.10 1.57
N LYS A 303 0.31 -17.07 2.88
CA LYS A 303 0.08 -15.93 3.78
C LYS A 303 1.36 -15.14 4.10
N GLU A 304 2.51 -15.69 3.76
CA GLU A 304 3.82 -15.11 4.00
C GLU A 304 4.00 -13.86 3.12
N SER A 305 4.38 -12.76 3.76
CA SER A 305 4.44 -11.43 3.14
C SER A 305 5.87 -10.91 3.06
N ILE A 306 6.11 -9.87 2.22
CA ILE A 306 7.37 -9.11 2.21
C ILE A 306 7.74 -8.65 3.64
N ARG A 307 6.74 -8.32 4.46
CA ARG A 307 6.95 -7.95 5.86
C ARG A 307 7.51 -9.11 6.69
N ASP A 308 7.04 -10.34 6.50
CA ASP A 308 7.57 -11.50 7.25
C ASP A 308 8.98 -11.88 6.78
N MET A 309 9.26 -11.73 5.48
CA MET A 309 10.62 -11.82 4.96
C MET A 309 11.54 -10.81 5.67
N TYR A 310 11.14 -9.55 5.81
CA TYR A 310 11.96 -8.55 6.51
C TYR A 310 12.25 -8.92 7.96
N ARG A 311 11.28 -9.45 8.69
CA ARG A 311 11.52 -9.90 10.07
C ARG A 311 12.66 -10.91 10.13
N THR A 312 12.64 -11.87 9.22
CA THR A 312 13.70 -12.88 9.11
C THR A 312 15.02 -12.25 8.67
N LEU A 313 15.02 -11.42 7.61
CA LEU A 313 16.24 -10.74 7.16
C LEU A 313 16.88 -9.91 8.28
N PHE A 314 16.07 -9.20 9.07
CA PHE A 314 16.55 -8.35 10.16
C PHE A 314 17.05 -9.17 11.36
N HIS A 315 16.44 -10.32 11.64
CA HIS A 315 16.96 -11.28 12.61
C HIS A 315 18.32 -11.80 12.16
N GLU A 316 18.39 -12.38 10.96
CA GLU A 316 19.58 -13.08 10.48
C GLU A 316 20.76 -12.11 10.26
N ALA A 317 20.50 -10.92 9.72
CA ALA A 317 21.55 -9.91 9.52
C ALA A 317 22.08 -9.35 10.85
N ALA A 318 21.29 -9.38 11.93
CA ALA A 318 21.79 -8.95 13.24
C ALA A 318 22.90 -9.88 13.76
N HIS A 319 22.88 -11.17 13.44
CA HIS A 319 23.96 -12.10 13.81
C HIS A 319 25.32 -11.68 13.24
N GLN A 320 25.34 -11.10 12.03
CA GLN A 320 26.54 -10.51 11.46
C GLN A 320 27.12 -9.42 12.38
N PHE A 321 26.28 -8.48 12.81
CA PHE A 321 26.72 -7.36 13.63
C PHE A 321 27.09 -7.76 15.06
N VAL A 322 26.38 -8.73 15.65
CA VAL A 322 26.78 -9.32 16.93
C VAL A 322 28.19 -9.90 16.83
N SER A 323 28.46 -10.67 15.78
CA SER A 323 29.78 -11.29 15.53
C SER A 323 30.89 -10.26 15.29
N LEU A 324 30.56 -9.13 14.67
CA LEU A 324 31.51 -8.05 14.38
C LEU A 324 31.83 -7.18 15.60
N SER A 325 30.87 -7.01 16.51
CA SER A 325 30.98 -6.05 17.61
C SER A 325 31.35 -6.67 18.94
N ILE A 326 31.02 -7.95 19.17
CA ILE A 326 31.18 -8.55 20.49
C ILE A 326 31.93 -9.89 20.35
N PRO A 327 33.17 -9.99 20.86
CA PRO A 327 33.89 -11.27 20.86
C PRO A 327 33.23 -12.24 21.85
N PHE A 328 33.06 -13.50 21.42
CA PHE A 328 32.56 -14.61 22.27
C PHE A 328 31.20 -14.37 22.93
N VAL A 329 30.16 -14.08 22.12
CA VAL A 329 28.78 -13.98 22.62
C VAL A 329 28.19 -15.37 22.86
N PRO A 330 27.64 -15.66 24.05
CA PRO A 330 26.88 -16.89 24.28
C PRO A 330 25.71 -17.01 23.32
N GLY A 331 25.44 -18.21 22.81
CA GLY A 331 24.41 -18.43 21.79
C GLY A 331 23.04 -17.84 22.14
N TRP A 332 22.59 -17.99 23.40
CA TRP A 332 21.32 -17.42 23.84
C TRP A 332 21.28 -15.88 23.74
N LEU A 333 22.40 -15.20 23.98
CA LEU A 333 22.49 -13.75 23.91
C LEU A 333 22.57 -13.27 22.45
N ASN A 334 23.25 -14.04 21.59
CA ASN A 334 23.26 -13.80 20.15
C ASN A 334 21.83 -13.88 19.57
N GLU A 335 21.08 -14.92 19.91
CA GLU A 335 19.67 -15.07 19.53
C GLU A 335 18.78 -13.98 20.14
N ALA A 336 19.05 -13.56 21.37
CA ALA A 336 18.28 -12.48 22.01
C ALA A 336 18.45 -11.15 21.26
N TYR A 337 19.67 -10.81 20.84
CA TYR A 337 19.92 -9.63 20.00
C TYR A 337 19.23 -9.77 18.65
N ALA A 338 19.33 -10.92 17.97
CA ALA A 338 18.67 -11.12 16.69
C ALA A 338 17.14 -10.99 16.80
N SER A 339 16.55 -11.63 17.81
CA SER A 339 15.11 -11.58 18.08
C SER A 339 14.60 -10.16 18.39
N PHE A 340 15.44 -9.29 18.95
CA PHE A 340 15.11 -7.89 19.19
C PHE A 340 14.81 -7.12 17.88
N PHE A 341 15.51 -7.45 16.79
CA PHE A 341 15.35 -6.75 15.51
C PHE A 341 14.20 -7.27 14.64
N GLU A 342 13.59 -8.41 14.99
CA GLU A 342 12.37 -8.89 14.32
C GLU A 342 11.16 -7.96 14.48
N GLY A 343 11.18 -7.14 15.54
CA GLY A 343 10.16 -6.10 15.75
C GLY A 343 10.40 -4.84 14.92
N CYS A 344 11.58 -4.69 14.31
CA CYS A 344 11.89 -3.49 13.55
C CYS A 344 11.02 -3.36 12.31
N SER A 345 10.67 -2.11 12.00
CA SER A 345 9.95 -1.77 10.78
C SER A 345 10.59 -0.54 10.14
N ILE A 346 10.65 -0.52 8.82
CA ILE A 346 11.10 0.67 8.10
C ILE A 346 9.95 1.67 8.02
N LEU A 347 10.25 2.94 8.25
CA LEU A 347 9.31 4.04 8.09
C LEU A 347 9.46 4.73 6.73
N SER A 348 8.42 5.46 6.32
CA SER A 348 8.30 6.19 5.06
C SER A 348 9.39 7.25 4.82
N ASN A 349 10.12 7.65 5.86
CA ASN A 349 11.27 8.56 5.78
C ASN A 349 12.62 7.82 5.78
N GLY A 350 12.60 6.48 5.65
CA GLY A 350 13.78 5.61 5.66
C GLY A 350 14.43 5.42 7.04
N SER A 351 13.81 5.94 8.10
CA SER A 351 14.24 5.62 9.47
C SER A 351 13.74 4.26 9.91
N VAL A 352 14.43 3.65 10.86
CA VAL A 352 14.03 2.37 11.46
C VAL A 352 13.25 2.66 12.72
N ASP A 353 12.02 2.16 12.79
CA ASP A 353 11.27 2.09 14.03
C ASP A 353 11.63 0.79 14.74
N TRP A 354 12.06 0.91 15.99
CA TRP A 354 12.68 -0.17 16.76
C TRP A 354 12.08 -0.22 18.16
N ASN A 355 12.47 -1.22 18.96
CA ASN A 355 11.90 -1.50 20.28
C ASN A 355 10.41 -1.88 20.26
N LYS A 356 9.93 -2.44 19.14
CA LYS A 356 8.62 -3.09 19.09
C LYS A 356 8.77 -4.55 19.51
N PRO A 357 7.79 -5.11 20.24
CA PRO A 357 7.82 -6.53 20.54
C PRO A 357 7.66 -7.36 19.25
N ALA A 358 8.40 -8.47 19.16
CA ALA A 358 8.17 -9.51 18.17
C ALA A 358 6.86 -10.24 18.50
N THR A 359 5.73 -9.67 18.10
CA THR A 359 4.38 -10.12 18.49
C THR A 359 4.12 -11.60 18.19
N HIS A 360 4.71 -12.13 17.12
CA HIS A 360 4.58 -13.55 16.75
C HIS A 360 5.25 -14.50 17.76
N ARG A 361 6.23 -14.03 18.54
CA ARG A 361 6.85 -14.78 19.65
C ARG A 361 6.04 -14.70 20.94
N LEU A 362 5.23 -13.65 21.11
CA LEU A 362 4.40 -13.46 22.30
C LEU A 362 3.25 -14.47 22.37
N PHE A 363 2.62 -14.84 21.25
CA PHE A 363 1.50 -15.79 21.28
C PHE A 363 1.91 -17.22 21.69
N PRO A 364 3.00 -17.80 21.16
CA PRO A 364 3.53 -19.07 21.67
C PRO A 364 3.96 -18.97 23.14
N LEU A 365 4.55 -17.84 23.56
CA LEU A 365 4.92 -17.63 24.95
C LEU A 365 3.70 -17.60 25.87
N ALA A 366 2.66 -16.82 25.53
CA ALA A 366 1.39 -16.79 26.27
C ALA A 366 0.78 -18.19 26.36
N THR A 367 0.74 -18.92 25.25
CA THR A 367 0.25 -20.31 25.23
C THR A 367 1.06 -21.22 26.17
N ARG A 368 2.38 -21.06 26.24
CA ARG A 368 3.25 -21.82 27.15
C ARG A 368 3.08 -21.40 28.61
N LEU A 369 2.87 -20.12 28.88
CA LEU A 369 2.59 -19.62 30.22
C LEU A 369 1.26 -20.16 30.74
N ASP A 370 0.22 -20.18 29.90
CA ASP A 370 -1.11 -20.69 30.24
C ASP A 370 -1.10 -22.21 30.48
N ARG A 371 -0.33 -22.96 29.68
CA ARG A 371 -0.22 -24.42 29.79
C ARG A 371 0.82 -24.90 30.81
N GLY A 372 1.62 -23.98 31.34
CA GLY A 372 2.83 -24.28 32.12
C GLY A 372 3.99 -24.74 31.23
N PHE A 373 5.22 -24.45 31.68
CA PHE A 373 6.46 -24.85 30.98
C PHE A 373 6.77 -26.36 31.09
N ASP A 374 5.94 -27.14 31.80
CA ASP A 374 6.24 -28.52 32.18
C ASP A 374 5.82 -29.58 31.14
N ASP A 375 4.99 -29.21 30.16
CA ASP A 375 4.47 -30.15 29.15
C ASP A 375 5.56 -30.67 28.17
N GLN A 376 6.73 -30.00 28.11
CA GLN A 376 7.89 -30.49 27.36
C GLN A 376 8.99 -31.10 28.21
N ARG A 377 9.08 -30.81 29.52
CA ARG A 377 10.09 -31.43 30.38
C ARG A 377 9.84 -32.92 30.59
N GLN A 378 8.60 -33.39 30.47
CA GLN A 378 8.28 -34.82 30.54
C GLN A 378 8.65 -35.64 29.28
N ARG A 379 8.99 -35.00 28.15
CA ARG A 379 9.42 -35.73 26.93
C ARG A 379 10.93 -35.96 26.85
N TRP A 380 11.71 -35.26 27.66
CA TRP A 380 13.17 -35.33 27.67
C TRP A 380 13.73 -36.02 28.90
N ARG A 381 12.86 -36.34 29.87
CA ARG A 381 13.17 -37.19 31.01
C ARG A 381 12.75 -38.60 30.68
N ASP A 382 13.69 -39.53 30.73
CA ASP A 382 13.35 -40.95 30.69
C ASP A 382 12.63 -41.38 31.97
N ALA A 383 12.28 -42.66 32.09
CA ALA A 383 11.59 -43.21 33.26
C ALA A 383 12.35 -43.02 34.59
N ALA A 384 13.61 -42.55 34.57
CA ALA A 384 14.42 -42.24 35.75
C ALA A 384 14.44 -40.74 36.10
N GLY A 385 13.93 -39.85 35.25
CA GLY A 385 13.70 -38.45 35.63
C GLY A 385 14.90 -37.50 35.52
N GLU A 386 15.94 -37.81 34.75
CA GLU A 386 17.02 -36.86 34.43
C GLU A 386 16.66 -35.90 33.30
#